data_AF-A0A3D8SCN6-F1
#
_entry.id   AF-A0A3D8SCN6-F1
#
_cell.length_a   1.000
_cell.length_b   1.000
_cell.length_c   1.000
_cell.angle_alpha   90.00
_cell.angle_beta   90.00
_cell.angle_gamma   90.00
#
_symmetry.space_group_name_H-M   'P 1'
#
loop_
_entity.id
_entity.type
_entity.pdbx_description
1 polymer ?
#
loop_
_entity_poly.entity_id
_entity_poly.type
_entity_poly.pdbx_seq_one_letter_code
_entity_poly.pdbx_strand_id
1 'polypeptide(L)'
;MESIFPPLVAFFLAVVYLYRWASTPSTPIHPKASPKPPSQPEPEQTVTKEPGLPIDWLTSPALFELEKRAIFSKKWLPLALTPLFTKPGTYITSTPAGIPLFLIRSKDGQIRAFHNVCRHRAYPVTRPGRESGCSTVLSCRYHGWSYDSSGKLIKAPKFDGVEGFEKSANGLFGVGVKVRDGLVWVNLSIEGEGVDGKEEDMAKELGIDLGGSAWVGGGRLEGSFNWKMALQTTLLTDALGLGGIGTLPSCQSSIIQSMLGSFHWQREPKPRLSHLFPNMFLFPIPNSQCWVSLNILPLSERTTSVRYDLYSSSPENTNEKESGSLLSNLEERVKTLISELETKCQLGNSIFTSTLSDLQDLESSNTWSHILTLVKEHVKLEKSQGEAIYPAKREPRLNKRYEQAEQRSL
;
A
#
# COMPACT_ATOMS: atom_id res chain seq x y z
N MET A 1 20.79 -30.02 85.89
CA MET A 1 21.65 -28.86 85.60
C MET A 1 22.63 -29.31 84.53
N GLU A 2 22.20 -29.20 83.27
CA GLU A 2 22.49 -28.03 82.41
C GLU A 2 23.98 -28.02 82.02
N SER A 3 24.30 -28.42 80.78
CA SER A 3 24.47 -27.53 79.60
C SER A 3 25.83 -26.78 79.67
N ILE A 4 26.75 -26.79 78.70
CA ILE A 4 26.66 -26.31 77.31
C ILE A 4 27.97 -26.67 76.56
N PHE A 5 27.80 -27.17 75.33
CA PHE A 5 28.61 -27.10 74.09
C PHE A 5 30.16 -27.19 74.05
N PRO A 6 30.69 -28.03 73.13
CA PRO A 6 32.07 -28.00 72.64
C PRO A 6 32.23 -27.28 71.29
N PRO A 7 33.26 -26.42 71.11
CA PRO A 7 33.72 -26.05 69.76
C PRO A 7 35.25 -26.10 69.60
N LEU A 8 35.89 -27.22 69.92
CA LEU A 8 37.36 -27.37 69.77
C LEU A 8 37.85 -28.64 69.05
N VAL A 9 36.95 -29.57 68.72
CA VAL A 9 37.32 -30.82 68.02
C VAL A 9 37.22 -30.70 66.49
N ALA A 10 36.52 -29.67 65.97
CA ALA A 10 36.32 -29.49 64.52
C ALA A 10 37.50 -28.80 63.78
N PHE A 11 38.49 -28.24 64.47
CA PHE A 11 39.58 -27.49 63.80
C PHE A 11 40.85 -28.33 63.54
N PHE A 12 41.10 -29.38 64.32
CA PHE A 12 42.35 -30.16 64.22
C PHE A 12 42.34 -31.27 63.15
N LEU A 13 41.18 -31.68 62.64
CA LEU A 13 41.10 -32.66 61.53
C LEU A 13 41.20 -32.02 60.13
N ALA A 14 41.03 -30.70 60.00
CA ALA A 14 41.06 -30.01 58.71
C ALA A 14 42.48 -29.70 58.20
N VAL A 15 43.48 -29.54 59.09
CA VAL A 15 44.85 -29.14 58.69
C VAL A 15 45.73 -30.33 58.29
N VAL A 16 45.51 -31.52 58.87
CA VAL A 16 46.28 -32.74 58.54
C VAL A 16 45.82 -33.36 57.21
N TYR A 17 44.56 -33.17 56.81
CA TYR A 17 44.05 -33.66 55.52
C TYR A 17 44.55 -32.83 54.33
N LEU A 18 44.80 -31.53 54.52
CA LEU A 18 45.26 -30.63 53.44
C LEU A 18 46.77 -30.66 53.19
N TYR A 19 47.59 -31.20 54.11
CA TYR A 19 49.05 -31.23 53.96
C TYR A 19 49.62 -32.55 53.40
N ARG A 20 48.80 -33.58 53.20
CA ARG A 20 49.28 -34.92 52.81
C ARG A 20 49.11 -35.28 51.33
N TRP A 21 48.65 -34.34 50.50
CA TRP A 21 48.32 -34.59 49.09
C TRP A 21 48.88 -33.58 48.08
N ALA A 22 49.86 -32.76 48.48
CA ALA A 22 50.47 -31.76 47.59
C ALA A 22 52.00 -31.78 47.64
N SER A 23 52.63 -32.95 47.54
CA SER A 23 54.05 -33.05 47.18
C SER A 23 54.49 -34.50 46.94
N THR A 24 54.38 -34.96 45.69
CA THR A 24 55.39 -35.84 45.06
C THR A 24 55.38 -35.65 43.53
N PRO A 25 56.55 -35.73 42.86
CA PRO A 25 56.74 -35.32 41.47
C PRO A 25 56.49 -36.47 40.49
N SER A 26 55.91 -36.18 39.33
CA SER A 26 55.76 -37.12 38.22
C SER A 26 56.57 -36.69 36.99
N THR A 27 57.49 -37.57 36.59
CA THR A 27 58.16 -37.58 35.27
C THR A 27 57.16 -37.89 34.15
N PRO A 28 57.43 -37.44 32.90
CA PRO A 28 56.46 -37.54 31.81
C PRO A 28 56.48 -38.95 31.20
N ILE A 29 55.31 -39.60 31.20
CA ILE A 29 55.04 -40.79 30.41
C ILE A 29 53.85 -40.44 29.53
N HIS A 30 54.01 -40.54 28.21
CA HIS A 30 52.93 -40.42 27.23
C HIS A 30 52.14 -41.74 27.14
N PRO A 31 50.82 -41.75 27.39
CA PRO A 31 49.93 -42.80 26.93
C PRO A 31 49.05 -42.29 25.78
N LYS A 32 48.81 -43.17 24.81
CA LYS A 32 48.03 -42.97 23.58
C LYS A 32 46.65 -42.34 23.83
N ALA A 33 46.22 -41.51 22.88
CA ALA A 33 44.90 -40.89 22.82
C ALA A 33 43.77 -41.92 23.03
N SER A 34 42.91 -41.64 24.01
CA SER A 34 41.63 -42.34 24.19
C SER A 34 40.65 -41.92 23.08
N PRO A 35 39.80 -42.83 22.57
CA PRO A 35 38.79 -42.46 21.60
C PRO A 35 37.80 -41.49 22.25
N LYS A 36 37.55 -40.38 21.57
CA LYS A 36 36.54 -39.38 21.93
C LYS A 36 35.19 -40.09 22.07
N PRO A 37 34.38 -39.84 23.12
CA PRO A 37 33.00 -40.33 23.16
C PRO A 37 32.28 -39.86 21.90
N PRO A 38 31.37 -40.65 21.31
CA PRO A 38 30.60 -40.20 20.17
C PRO A 38 29.92 -38.88 20.56
N SER A 39 30.27 -37.81 19.86
CA SER A 39 29.60 -36.53 19.98
C SER A 39 28.11 -36.79 19.79
N GLN A 40 27.30 -36.40 20.76
CA GLN A 40 25.86 -36.35 20.54
C GLN A 40 25.63 -35.54 19.26
N PRO A 41 24.80 -36.04 18.32
CA PRO A 41 24.46 -35.23 17.16
C PRO A 41 23.89 -33.92 17.69
N GLU A 42 24.56 -32.82 17.32
CA GLU A 42 24.00 -31.48 17.47
C GLU A 42 22.57 -31.53 16.93
N PRO A 43 21.57 -30.95 17.64
CA PRO A 43 20.22 -30.92 17.12
C PRO A 43 20.31 -30.27 15.74
N GLU A 44 20.03 -31.07 14.72
CA GLU A 44 20.05 -30.66 13.33
C GLU A 44 19.15 -29.43 13.26
N GLN A 45 19.77 -28.25 13.14
CA GLN A 45 19.06 -27.01 12.91
C GLN A 45 18.38 -27.20 11.57
N THR A 46 17.14 -27.67 11.63
CA THR A 46 16.28 -27.78 10.48
C THR A 46 16.04 -26.35 10.06
N VAL A 47 16.86 -25.88 9.11
CA VAL A 47 16.64 -24.63 8.39
C VAL A 47 15.34 -24.86 7.62
N THR A 48 14.23 -24.64 8.32
CA THR A 48 12.93 -24.55 7.71
C THR A 48 13.01 -23.32 6.84
N LYS A 49 13.07 -23.52 5.52
CA LYS A 49 12.87 -22.43 4.56
C LYS A 49 11.63 -21.70 5.04
N GLU A 50 11.76 -20.41 5.36
CA GLU A 50 10.61 -19.58 5.64
C GLU A 50 9.61 -19.78 4.49
N PRO A 51 8.34 -20.13 4.76
CA PRO A 51 7.36 -20.29 3.70
C PRO A 51 7.34 -19.02 2.84
N GLY A 52 7.21 -19.22 1.52
CA GLY A 52 7.27 -18.14 0.54
C GLY A 52 6.24 -17.06 0.81
N LEU A 53 4.99 -17.43 1.11
CA LEU A 53 3.92 -16.51 1.50
C LEU A 53 3.27 -16.96 2.81
N PRO A 54 2.84 -16.05 3.70
CA PRO A 54 2.02 -16.38 4.87
C PRO A 54 0.74 -17.15 4.48
N ILE A 55 0.29 -18.06 5.35
CA ILE A 55 -0.93 -18.88 5.12
C ILE A 55 -2.17 -17.99 4.94
N ASP A 56 -2.24 -16.90 5.69
CA ASP A 56 -3.34 -15.94 5.75
C ASP A 56 -3.07 -14.67 4.91
N TRP A 57 -2.21 -14.78 3.88
CA TRP A 57 -1.74 -13.66 3.03
C TRP A 57 -2.86 -12.76 2.48
N LEU A 58 -4.02 -13.34 2.14
CA LEU A 58 -5.15 -12.63 1.56
C LEU A 58 -6.25 -12.29 2.57
N THR A 59 -6.20 -12.83 3.79
CA THR A 59 -7.35 -12.87 4.70
C THR A 59 -7.10 -12.25 6.07
N SER A 60 -5.86 -11.98 6.41
CA SER A 60 -5.43 -11.54 7.74
C SER A 60 -5.58 -10.02 7.94
N PRO A 61 -6.43 -9.57 8.87
CA PRO A 61 -6.54 -8.15 9.20
C PRO A 61 -5.24 -7.59 9.80
N ALA A 62 -4.52 -8.41 10.59
CA ALA A 62 -3.24 -8.00 11.19
C ALA A 62 -2.16 -7.79 10.13
N LEU A 63 -2.11 -8.66 9.12
CA LEU A 63 -1.23 -8.48 7.97
C LEU A 63 -1.61 -7.23 7.16
N PHE A 64 -2.89 -6.97 6.96
CA PHE A 64 -3.33 -5.77 6.26
C PHE A 64 -2.94 -4.48 6.99
N GLU A 65 -3.06 -4.45 8.32
CA GLU A 65 -2.54 -3.32 9.13
C GLU A 65 -1.02 -3.16 9.02
N LEU A 66 -0.28 -4.27 8.86
CA LEU A 66 1.15 -4.22 8.59
C LEU A 66 1.45 -3.73 7.17
N GLU A 67 0.70 -4.17 6.15
CA GLU A 67 0.79 -3.67 4.76
C GLU A 67 0.53 -2.16 4.69
N LYS A 68 -0.46 -1.67 5.45
CA LYS A 68 -0.75 -0.24 5.61
C LYS A 68 0.48 0.54 6.07
N ARG A 69 1.18 0.06 7.10
CA ARG A 69 2.39 0.72 7.65
C ARG A 69 3.62 0.53 6.77
N ALA A 70 3.74 -0.62 6.12
CA ALA A 70 4.89 -0.99 5.30
C ALA A 70 4.89 -0.33 3.91
N ILE A 71 3.72 -0.19 3.30
CA ILE A 71 3.58 0.19 1.89
C ILE A 71 2.83 1.53 1.80
N PHE A 72 1.53 1.52 2.09
CA PHE A 72 0.65 2.65 1.80
C PHE A 72 0.98 3.91 2.60
N SER A 73 1.53 3.76 3.80
CA SER A 73 1.91 4.90 4.65
C SER A 73 3.25 5.55 4.27
N LYS A 74 4.12 4.86 3.50
CA LYS A 74 5.50 5.31 3.24
C LYS A 74 5.78 5.63 1.77
N LYS A 75 5.11 4.94 0.86
CA LYS A 75 5.36 5.03 -0.58
C LYS A 75 4.57 6.19 -1.19
N TRP A 76 5.05 6.69 -2.32
CA TRP A 76 4.27 7.55 -3.19
C TRP A 76 3.18 6.74 -3.87
N LEU A 77 1.93 7.12 -3.65
CA LEU A 77 0.74 6.48 -4.21
C LEU A 77 0.17 7.35 -5.33
N PRO A 78 0.09 6.85 -6.57
CA PRO A 78 -0.61 7.56 -7.64
C PRO A 78 -2.12 7.48 -7.37
N LEU A 79 -2.79 8.62 -7.14
CA LEU A 79 -4.22 8.62 -6.80
C LEU A 79 -5.13 9.22 -7.87
N ALA A 80 -4.59 10.11 -8.70
CA ALA A 80 -5.38 10.86 -9.67
C ALA A 80 -4.51 11.39 -10.80
N LEU A 81 -5.17 11.92 -11.82
CA LEU A 81 -4.55 12.62 -12.93
C LEU A 81 -4.94 14.11 -12.87
N THR A 82 -4.08 14.99 -13.35
CA THR A 82 -4.31 16.45 -13.38
C THR A 82 -5.56 16.88 -14.15
N PRO A 83 -6.01 16.21 -15.22
CA PRO A 83 -7.25 16.60 -15.93
C PRO A 83 -8.52 16.52 -15.09
N LEU A 84 -8.53 15.75 -13.98
CA LEU A 84 -9.64 15.75 -13.02
C LEU A 84 -9.80 17.09 -12.31
N PHE A 85 -8.76 17.92 -12.27
CA PHE A 85 -8.69 19.16 -11.51
C PHE A 85 -8.86 20.40 -12.40
N THR A 86 -10.02 20.49 -13.05
CA THR A 86 -10.30 21.49 -14.11
C THR A 86 -10.18 22.95 -13.67
N LYS A 87 -10.52 23.28 -12.41
CA LYS A 87 -10.51 24.66 -11.90
C LYS A 87 -10.20 24.73 -10.39
N PRO A 88 -9.82 25.90 -9.86
CA PRO A 88 -9.67 26.07 -8.42
C PRO A 88 -10.92 25.68 -7.62
N GLY A 89 -10.71 24.96 -6.53
CA GLY A 89 -11.75 24.38 -5.70
C GLY A 89 -12.20 23.00 -6.15
N THR A 90 -11.89 22.54 -7.37
CA THR A 90 -12.18 21.17 -7.80
C THR A 90 -11.45 20.20 -6.89
N TYR A 91 -12.20 19.29 -6.27
CA TYR A 91 -11.68 18.28 -5.37
C TYR A 91 -12.24 16.90 -5.71
N ILE A 92 -11.48 15.88 -5.35
CA ILE A 92 -11.90 14.47 -5.33
C ILE A 92 -11.62 13.87 -3.96
N THR A 93 -12.36 12.84 -3.57
CA THR A 93 -12.09 12.06 -2.36
C THR A 93 -11.52 10.70 -2.72
N SER A 94 -10.59 10.20 -1.91
CA SER A 94 -10.00 8.87 -2.07
C SER A 94 -9.71 8.27 -0.70
N THR A 95 -9.77 6.95 -0.58
CA THR A 95 -9.59 6.25 0.71
C THR A 95 -8.51 5.16 0.59
N PRO A 96 -7.25 5.51 0.24
CA PRO A 96 -6.19 4.52 0.12
C PRO A 96 -5.97 3.79 1.44
N ALA A 97 -6.06 2.46 1.41
CA ALA A 97 -5.83 1.59 2.55
C ALA A 97 -6.70 1.96 3.79
N GLY A 98 -7.94 2.37 3.54
CA GLY A 98 -8.89 2.77 4.59
C GLY A 98 -8.69 4.19 5.15
N ILE A 99 -7.73 4.96 4.64
CA ILE A 99 -7.39 6.30 5.16
C ILE A 99 -8.12 7.37 4.33
N PRO A 100 -9.10 8.10 4.87
CA PRO A 100 -9.92 9.02 4.09
C PRO A 100 -9.14 10.30 3.77
N LEU A 101 -8.96 10.58 2.49
CA LEU A 101 -8.30 11.75 1.94
C LEU A 101 -9.23 12.55 1.02
N PHE A 102 -8.90 13.81 0.81
CA PHE A 102 -9.33 14.53 -0.38
C PHE A 102 -8.15 15.28 -1.00
N LEU A 103 -8.18 15.37 -2.32
CA LEU A 103 -7.24 16.14 -3.12
C LEU A 103 -7.98 17.34 -3.71
N ILE A 104 -7.37 18.51 -3.74
CA ILE A 104 -8.01 19.75 -4.18
C ILE A 104 -7.03 20.62 -4.98
N ARG A 105 -7.50 21.20 -6.09
CA ARG A 105 -6.78 22.28 -6.77
C ARG A 105 -7.05 23.59 -6.06
N SER A 106 -6.01 24.20 -5.54
CA SER A 106 -6.08 25.45 -4.79
C SER A 106 -6.16 26.68 -5.71
N LYS A 107 -6.46 27.83 -5.10
CA LYS A 107 -6.53 29.13 -5.82
C LYS A 107 -5.22 29.54 -6.49
N ASP A 108 -4.09 29.14 -5.92
CA ASP A 108 -2.74 29.34 -6.47
C ASP A 108 -2.38 28.33 -7.57
N GLY A 109 -3.33 27.49 -8.00
CA GLY A 109 -3.14 26.50 -9.06
C GLY A 109 -2.55 25.18 -8.58
N GLN A 110 -2.00 25.12 -7.38
CA GLN A 110 -1.36 23.91 -6.84
C GLN A 110 -2.39 22.86 -6.41
N ILE A 111 -2.09 21.58 -6.66
CA ILE A 111 -2.88 20.47 -6.14
C ILE A 111 -2.34 20.10 -4.75
N ARG A 112 -3.24 20.02 -3.78
CA ARG A 112 -2.93 19.67 -2.38
C ARG A 112 -3.78 18.50 -1.93
N ALA A 113 -3.31 17.77 -0.92
CA ALA A 113 -4.02 16.66 -0.33
C ALA A 113 -4.10 16.82 1.19
N PHE A 114 -5.23 16.43 1.76
CA PHE A 114 -5.47 16.48 3.19
C PHE A 114 -6.21 15.22 3.63
N HIS A 115 -6.03 14.86 4.90
CA HIS A 115 -6.96 13.94 5.54
C HIS A 115 -8.37 14.56 5.53
N ASN A 116 -9.37 13.79 5.12
CA ASN A 116 -10.77 14.22 5.08
C ASN A 116 -11.41 14.12 6.47
N VAL A 117 -10.79 14.77 7.45
CA VAL A 117 -11.12 14.69 8.87
C VAL A 117 -11.08 16.09 9.46
N CYS A 118 -12.23 16.58 9.91
CA CYS A 118 -12.32 17.89 10.53
C CYS A 118 -11.53 17.91 11.85
N ARG A 119 -10.77 18.98 12.05
CA ARG A 119 -9.91 19.20 13.22
C ARG A 119 -10.64 19.45 14.53
N HIS A 120 -11.97 19.59 14.49
CA HIS A 120 -12.80 19.72 15.68
C HIS A 120 -13.19 18.35 16.24
N ARG A 121 -14.04 17.59 15.53
CA ARG A 121 -14.57 16.28 16.00
C ARG A 121 -14.59 15.21 14.93
N ALA A 122 -13.53 15.19 14.12
CA ALA A 122 -13.25 14.17 13.11
C ALA A 122 -14.32 13.92 12.03
N TYR A 123 -15.37 14.75 11.97
CA TYR A 123 -16.38 14.65 10.92
C TYR A 123 -15.78 14.95 9.52
N PRO A 124 -16.22 14.28 8.44
CA PRO A 124 -15.71 14.56 7.09
C PRO A 124 -15.81 16.03 6.69
N VAL A 125 -14.74 16.56 6.09
CA VAL A 125 -14.66 17.97 5.66
C VAL A 125 -15.42 18.16 4.36
N THR A 126 -15.23 17.25 3.40
CA THR A 126 -16.00 17.22 2.16
C THR A 126 -17.42 16.69 2.41
N ARG A 127 -18.29 16.75 1.39
CA ARG A 127 -19.66 16.22 1.52
C ARG A 127 -19.63 14.69 1.61
N PRO A 128 -20.13 14.08 2.71
CA PRO A 128 -20.26 12.63 2.80
C PRO A 128 -21.06 12.07 1.62
N GLY A 129 -20.64 10.92 1.11
CA GLY A 129 -21.27 10.27 -0.04
C GLY A 129 -21.01 10.98 -1.39
N ARG A 130 -20.15 12.00 -1.45
CA ARG A 130 -19.72 12.60 -2.72
C ARG A 130 -18.24 12.38 -2.97
N GLU A 131 -17.96 11.82 -4.14
CA GLU A 131 -16.60 11.47 -4.58
C GLU A 131 -15.83 12.65 -5.16
N SER A 132 -16.55 13.70 -5.56
CA SER A 132 -15.98 14.93 -6.11
C SER A 132 -16.87 16.13 -5.84
N GLY A 133 -16.30 17.32 -6.05
CA GLY A 133 -17.03 18.58 -5.98
C GLY A 133 -16.14 19.76 -6.33
N CYS A 134 -16.67 20.97 -6.20
CA CYS A 134 -15.92 22.19 -6.44
C CYS A 134 -16.27 23.24 -5.39
N SER A 135 -15.33 23.57 -4.51
CA SER A 135 -15.42 24.70 -3.60
C SER A 135 -14.04 25.14 -3.14
N THR A 136 -13.80 26.45 -3.08
CA THR A 136 -12.56 27.00 -2.52
C THR A 136 -12.60 27.17 -1.00
N VAL A 137 -13.76 26.95 -0.39
CA VAL A 137 -13.97 26.91 1.06
C VAL A 137 -14.79 25.66 1.41
N LEU A 138 -14.24 24.81 2.26
CA LEU A 138 -14.87 23.57 2.69
C LEU A 138 -15.33 23.72 4.15
N SER A 139 -16.64 23.77 4.35
CA SER A 139 -17.27 23.87 5.67
C SER A 139 -17.71 22.50 6.17
N CYS A 140 -17.15 22.07 7.30
CA CYS A 140 -17.55 20.86 7.99
C CYS A 140 -19.03 20.96 8.41
N ARG A 141 -19.85 19.99 8.01
CA ARG A 141 -21.30 19.98 8.28
C ARG A 141 -21.68 19.69 9.73
N TYR A 142 -20.72 19.35 10.59
CA TYR A 142 -21.00 19.10 11.99
C TYR A 142 -21.17 20.41 12.79
N HIS A 143 -20.12 21.24 12.83
CA HIS A 143 -20.12 22.47 13.64
C HIS A 143 -19.68 23.72 12.84
N GLY A 144 -19.58 23.61 11.52
CA GLY A 144 -19.29 24.76 10.66
C GLY A 144 -17.85 25.27 10.69
N TRP A 145 -16.88 24.49 11.18
CA TRP A 145 -15.47 24.80 10.96
C TRP A 145 -15.17 24.78 9.46
N SER A 146 -14.62 25.89 8.95
CA SER A 146 -14.39 26.08 7.53
C SER A 146 -12.91 26.22 7.23
N TYR A 147 -12.45 25.49 6.22
CA TYR A 147 -11.08 25.51 5.74
C TYR A 147 -11.04 26.10 4.33
N ASP A 148 -10.00 26.85 4.00
CA ASP A 148 -9.76 27.23 2.62
C ASP A 148 -9.11 26.08 1.82
N SER A 149 -8.92 26.27 0.51
CA SER A 149 -8.32 25.26 -0.35
C SER A 149 -6.86 24.91 -0.01
N SER A 150 -6.17 25.75 0.77
CA SER A 150 -4.82 25.48 1.29
C SER A 150 -4.83 24.69 2.61
N GLY A 151 -6.02 24.37 3.13
CA GLY A 151 -6.21 23.62 4.37
C GLY A 151 -6.17 24.48 5.63
N LYS A 152 -6.02 25.81 5.52
CA LYS A 152 -6.03 26.71 6.66
C LYS A 152 -7.43 26.83 7.23
N LEU A 153 -7.56 26.75 8.56
CA LEU A 153 -8.81 27.05 9.24
C LEU A 153 -9.10 28.55 9.16
N ILE A 154 -10.18 28.94 8.47
CA ILE A 154 -10.56 30.34 8.29
C ILE A 154 -11.73 30.74 9.19
N LYS A 155 -12.58 29.80 9.57
CA LYS A 155 -13.75 30.03 10.43
C LYS A 155 -13.91 28.91 11.44
N ALA A 156 -14.13 29.26 12.71
CA ALA A 156 -14.36 28.31 13.79
C ALA A 156 -15.49 28.85 14.68
N PRO A 157 -16.77 28.59 14.33
CA PRO A 157 -17.90 29.05 15.13
C PRO A 157 -17.74 28.63 16.60
N LYS A 158 -18.11 29.53 17.53
CA LYS A 158 -17.89 29.40 18.99
C LYS A 158 -16.44 29.45 19.50
N PHE A 159 -15.45 29.38 18.61
CA PHE A 159 -14.02 29.50 18.96
C PHE A 159 -13.40 30.83 18.49
N ASP A 160 -14.06 31.52 17.55
CA ASP A 160 -13.65 32.84 17.08
C ASP A 160 -13.59 33.84 18.26
N GLY A 161 -12.38 34.34 18.57
CA GLY A 161 -12.14 35.28 19.66
C GLY A 161 -11.99 34.63 21.05
N VAL A 162 -12.05 33.31 21.17
CA VAL A 162 -11.78 32.61 22.43
C VAL A 162 -10.30 32.73 22.78
N GLU A 163 -10.02 33.20 23.99
CA GLU A 163 -8.66 33.35 24.49
C GLU A 163 -7.89 32.03 24.40
N GLY A 164 -6.71 32.09 23.78
CA GLY A 164 -5.82 30.93 23.62
C GLY A 164 -6.17 29.99 22.47
N PHE A 165 -7.25 30.23 21.71
CA PHE A 165 -7.54 29.50 20.48
C PHE A 165 -6.84 30.13 19.27
N GLU A 166 -5.95 29.38 18.63
CA GLU A 166 -5.24 29.81 17.43
C GLU A 166 -5.71 29.02 16.20
N LYS A 167 -6.30 29.71 15.21
CA LYS A 167 -6.72 29.08 13.94
C LYS A 167 -5.56 28.49 13.14
N SER A 168 -4.42 29.18 13.14
CA SER A 168 -3.18 28.74 12.49
C SER A 168 -2.76 27.36 13.00
N ALA A 169 -2.93 27.11 14.30
CA ALA A 169 -2.65 25.83 14.93
C ALA A 169 -3.76 24.78 14.73
N ASN A 170 -4.75 25.02 13.86
CA ASN A 170 -5.92 24.16 13.65
C ASN A 170 -6.28 23.93 12.17
N GLY A 171 -5.32 24.15 11.24
CA GLY A 171 -5.46 23.73 9.84
C GLY A 171 -5.57 22.21 9.67
N LEU A 172 -6.06 21.78 8.51
CA LEU A 172 -6.17 20.37 8.13
C LEU A 172 -4.81 19.66 8.20
N PHE A 173 -4.84 18.34 8.43
CA PHE A 173 -3.64 17.53 8.32
C PHE A 173 -3.27 17.39 6.85
N GLY A 174 -2.17 18.04 6.46
CA GLY A 174 -1.60 17.94 5.12
C GLY A 174 -1.07 16.54 4.83
N VAL A 175 -1.03 16.21 3.54
CA VAL A 175 -0.43 15.00 3.00
C VAL A 175 0.56 15.43 1.92
N GLY A 176 1.69 14.74 1.80
CA GLY A 176 2.66 15.00 0.74
C GLY A 176 2.02 14.90 -0.63
N VAL A 177 2.26 15.87 -1.51
CA VAL A 177 1.80 15.83 -2.91
C VAL A 177 2.96 16.10 -3.85
N LYS A 178 2.99 15.35 -4.94
CA LYS A 178 3.88 15.59 -6.09
C LYS A 178 3.06 15.43 -7.37
N VAL A 179 3.20 16.38 -8.29
CA VAL A 179 2.59 16.30 -9.63
C VAL A 179 3.71 16.10 -10.65
N ARG A 180 3.64 15.01 -11.41
CA ARG A 180 4.65 14.68 -12.43
C ARG A 180 4.00 14.02 -13.62
N ASP A 181 4.27 14.52 -14.82
CA ASP A 181 3.73 14.02 -16.09
C ASP A 181 2.22 13.79 -16.05
N GLY A 182 1.47 14.74 -15.46
CA GLY A 182 0.01 14.64 -15.32
C GLY A 182 -0.49 13.69 -14.22
N LEU A 183 0.38 12.92 -13.55
CA LEU A 183 0.02 12.09 -12.38
C LEU A 183 0.13 12.89 -11.09
N VAL A 184 -0.87 12.69 -10.22
CA VAL A 184 -0.91 13.24 -8.86
C VAL A 184 -0.60 12.13 -7.87
N TRP A 185 0.59 12.22 -7.28
CA TRP A 185 1.10 11.30 -6.29
C TRP A 185 0.88 11.85 -4.88
N VAL A 186 0.55 10.98 -3.93
CA VAL A 186 0.48 11.33 -2.52
C VAL A 186 1.39 10.47 -1.66
N ASN A 187 1.89 11.04 -0.55
CA ASN A 187 2.64 10.29 0.45
C ASN A 187 2.19 10.68 1.86
N LEU A 188 1.75 9.68 2.62
CA LEU A 188 1.12 9.85 3.93
C LEU A 188 2.12 10.13 5.06
N SER A 189 3.40 9.80 4.91
CA SER A 189 4.41 10.00 5.97
C SER A 189 5.02 11.41 5.98
N ILE A 190 4.74 12.21 4.95
CA ILE A 190 5.29 13.56 4.80
C ILE A 190 4.18 14.59 4.66
N GLU A 191 4.51 15.88 4.80
CA GLU A 191 3.60 17.01 4.52
C GLU A 191 4.21 17.91 3.46
N GLY A 192 3.36 18.50 2.62
CA GLY A 192 3.77 19.52 1.65
C GLY A 192 4.25 18.98 0.31
N GLU A 193 5.10 19.73 -0.37
CA GLU A 193 5.65 19.34 -1.67
C GLU A 193 6.71 18.25 -1.48
N GLY A 194 6.52 17.15 -2.21
CA GLY A 194 7.48 16.05 -2.23
C GLY A 194 8.69 16.32 -3.11
N VAL A 195 9.85 15.80 -2.71
CA VAL A 195 11.03 15.74 -3.58
C VAL A 195 10.87 14.59 -4.58
N ASP A 196 11.33 14.78 -5.81
CA ASP A 196 11.35 13.74 -6.83
C ASP A 196 12.17 12.51 -6.40
N GLY A 197 11.48 11.37 -6.29
CA GLY A 197 12.12 10.06 -6.22
C GLY A 197 12.42 9.51 -7.61
N LYS A 198 13.08 8.34 -7.62
CA LYS A 198 13.31 7.51 -8.82
C LYS A 198 12.03 6.76 -9.25
N GLU A 199 10.87 7.39 -9.16
CA GLU A 199 9.67 6.84 -9.80
C GLU A 199 9.88 6.95 -11.31
N GLU A 200 9.87 5.80 -12.00
CA GLU A 200 10.23 5.65 -13.41
C GLU A 200 9.35 6.53 -14.32
N ASP A 201 9.91 7.03 -15.43
CA ASP A 201 9.25 7.87 -16.46
C ASP A 201 8.24 7.05 -17.29
N MET A 202 7.31 6.34 -16.64
CA MET A 202 6.39 5.37 -17.26
C MET A 202 5.42 5.99 -18.27
N ALA A 203 5.13 7.29 -18.16
CA ALA A 203 4.27 8.00 -19.12
C ALA A 203 4.90 8.06 -20.52
N LYS A 204 6.23 8.19 -20.61
CA LYS A 204 6.95 8.15 -21.90
C LYS A 204 6.88 6.78 -22.55
N GLU A 205 6.87 5.70 -21.75
CA GLU A 205 6.80 4.32 -22.28
C GLU A 205 5.44 3.97 -22.90
N LEU A 206 4.37 4.64 -22.45
CA LEU A 206 3.03 4.49 -23.00
C LEU A 206 2.78 5.34 -24.25
N GLY A 207 3.59 6.38 -24.48
CA GLY A 207 3.37 7.34 -25.56
C GLY A 207 2.08 8.17 -25.41
N ILE A 208 1.59 8.34 -24.17
CA ILE A 208 0.36 9.08 -23.86
C ILE A 208 0.72 10.37 -23.11
N ASP A 209 0.20 11.51 -23.57
CA ASP A 209 0.23 12.75 -22.81
C ASP A 209 -0.85 12.73 -21.72
N LEU A 210 -0.51 12.22 -20.54
CA LEU A 210 -1.45 12.11 -19.43
C LEU A 210 -1.94 13.48 -18.93
N GLY A 211 -1.09 14.51 -19.01
CA GLY A 211 -1.40 15.86 -18.51
C GLY A 211 -2.23 16.68 -19.49
N GLY A 212 -2.00 16.51 -20.79
CA GLY A 212 -2.75 17.15 -21.88
C GLY A 212 -4.04 16.44 -22.28
N SER A 213 -4.29 15.24 -21.75
CA SER A 213 -5.54 14.51 -21.98
C SER A 213 -6.75 15.18 -21.32
N ALA A 214 -7.96 14.88 -21.80
CA ALA A 214 -9.21 15.29 -21.18
C ALA A 214 -9.92 14.12 -20.51
N TRP A 215 -10.46 14.33 -19.30
CA TRP A 215 -11.30 13.35 -18.63
C TRP A 215 -12.67 13.28 -19.31
N VAL A 216 -13.05 12.09 -19.79
CA VAL A 216 -14.33 11.84 -20.44
C VAL A 216 -15.38 11.46 -19.40
N GLY A 217 -15.01 10.58 -18.46
CA GLY A 217 -15.92 10.06 -17.45
C GLY A 217 -15.29 8.91 -16.69
N GLY A 218 -15.95 8.46 -15.64
CA GLY A 218 -15.43 7.42 -14.78
C GLY A 218 -16.37 7.13 -13.61
N GLY A 219 -15.97 6.16 -12.82
CA GLY A 219 -16.75 5.73 -11.66
C GLY A 219 -15.90 4.96 -10.68
N ARG A 220 -16.56 4.51 -9.62
CA ARG A 220 -15.95 3.72 -8.56
C ARG A 220 -16.91 2.62 -8.16
N LEU A 221 -16.38 1.41 -8.08
CA LEU A 221 -17.07 0.23 -7.63
C LEU A 221 -16.29 -0.37 -6.46
N GLU A 222 -16.98 -1.10 -5.60
CA GLU A 222 -16.37 -1.82 -4.48
C GLU A 222 -16.64 -3.31 -4.67
N GLY A 223 -15.65 -4.13 -4.32
CA GLY A 223 -15.75 -5.57 -4.38
C GLY A 223 -15.15 -6.25 -3.15
N SER A 224 -15.64 -7.44 -2.86
CA SER A 224 -15.27 -8.29 -1.72
C SER A 224 -14.09 -9.20 -2.07
N PHE A 225 -12.96 -8.61 -2.46
CA PHE A 225 -11.71 -9.30 -2.75
C PHE A 225 -10.50 -8.56 -2.15
N ASN A 226 -9.40 -9.31 -1.89
CA ASN A 226 -8.15 -8.73 -1.43
C ASN A 226 -7.41 -8.01 -2.58
N TRP A 227 -6.92 -6.80 -2.33
CA TRP A 227 -6.29 -5.96 -3.36
C TRP A 227 -5.13 -6.62 -4.12
N LYS A 228 -4.36 -7.50 -3.46
CA LYS A 228 -3.22 -8.20 -4.07
C LYS A 228 -3.64 -9.09 -5.24
N MET A 229 -4.88 -9.58 -5.23
CA MET A 229 -5.43 -10.42 -6.30
C MET A 229 -5.64 -9.65 -7.60
N ALA A 230 -5.99 -8.37 -7.50
CA ALA A 230 -6.15 -7.50 -8.67
C ALA A 230 -4.81 -7.10 -9.31
N LEU A 231 -3.66 -7.39 -8.69
CA LEU A 231 -2.35 -7.08 -9.25
C LEU A 231 -1.87 -8.11 -10.27
N GLN A 232 -2.65 -9.16 -10.53
CA GLN A 232 -2.36 -10.13 -11.57
C GLN A 232 -2.71 -9.52 -12.94
N THR A 233 -1.67 -9.01 -13.62
CA THR A 233 -1.77 -8.32 -14.92
C THR A 233 -2.57 -9.10 -15.97
N THR A 234 -2.43 -10.43 -16.02
CA THR A 234 -3.17 -11.28 -16.96
C THR A 234 -4.68 -11.18 -16.79
N LEU A 235 -5.17 -11.13 -15.54
CA LEU A 235 -6.60 -10.95 -15.28
C LEU A 235 -7.11 -9.58 -15.69
N LEU A 236 -6.30 -8.56 -15.46
CA LEU A 236 -6.62 -7.22 -15.92
C LEU A 236 -6.66 -7.15 -17.44
N THR A 237 -5.71 -7.76 -18.16
CA THR A 237 -5.73 -7.74 -19.63
C THR A 237 -6.88 -8.57 -20.23
N ASP A 238 -7.25 -9.67 -19.60
CA ASP A 238 -8.33 -10.54 -20.11
C ASP A 238 -9.70 -9.92 -19.86
N ALA A 239 -10.00 -9.51 -18.62
CA ALA A 239 -11.23 -8.77 -18.30
C ALA A 239 -11.27 -7.43 -19.07
N LEU A 240 -10.07 -6.85 -19.25
CA LEU A 240 -9.57 -5.86 -20.21
C LEU A 240 -10.10 -5.93 -21.67
N GLY A 241 -10.51 -7.11 -22.13
CA GLY A 241 -10.68 -7.37 -23.56
C GLY A 241 -9.40 -7.13 -24.38
N LEU A 242 -8.24 -7.03 -23.69
CA LEU A 242 -6.91 -6.85 -24.27
C LEU A 242 -6.20 -8.20 -24.49
N GLY A 243 -6.74 -9.29 -23.93
CA GLY A 243 -6.21 -10.66 -23.99
C GLY A 243 -6.20 -11.32 -25.38
N GLY A 244 -6.79 -10.68 -26.41
CA GLY A 244 -6.78 -11.18 -27.80
C GLY A 244 -5.42 -11.10 -28.51
N ILE A 245 -4.35 -10.70 -27.83
CA ILE A 245 -3.01 -10.48 -28.43
C ILE A 245 -1.96 -11.29 -27.65
N GLY A 246 -2.06 -12.62 -27.66
CA GLY A 246 -0.95 -13.45 -27.15
C GLY A 246 -1.23 -14.90 -26.80
N THR A 247 -2.47 -15.32 -26.63
CA THR A 247 -2.80 -16.74 -26.54
C THR A 247 -3.24 -17.22 -27.92
N LEU A 248 -2.28 -17.80 -28.66
CA LEU A 248 -2.64 -18.77 -29.69
C LEU A 248 -3.60 -19.77 -29.03
N PRO A 249 -4.77 -20.08 -29.63
CA PRO A 249 -5.40 -21.34 -29.30
C PRO A 249 -4.34 -22.39 -29.59
N SER A 250 -4.15 -23.34 -28.68
CA SER A 250 -3.36 -24.53 -28.95
C SER A 250 -4.00 -25.29 -30.11
N CYS A 251 -3.78 -24.83 -31.35
CA CYS A 251 -3.97 -25.60 -32.55
C CYS A 251 -2.84 -26.61 -32.57
N GLN A 252 -3.11 -27.78 -32.02
CA GLN A 252 -2.42 -28.99 -32.44
C GLN A 252 -2.77 -29.26 -33.90
N SER A 253 -2.08 -28.61 -34.85
CA SER A 253 -1.89 -29.21 -36.18
C SER A 253 -0.59 -28.68 -36.80
N SER A 254 0.39 -29.56 -36.87
CA SER A 254 1.79 -29.30 -37.20
C SER A 254 2.08 -29.26 -38.71
N ILE A 255 1.18 -28.71 -39.54
CA ILE A 255 1.34 -28.82 -41.01
C ILE A 255 1.34 -27.47 -41.74
N ILE A 256 0.64 -26.44 -41.24
CA ILE A 256 0.44 -25.19 -42.02
C ILE A 256 1.61 -24.19 -41.87
N GLN A 257 2.48 -24.36 -40.88
CA GLN A 257 3.57 -23.40 -40.62
C GLN A 257 4.76 -23.51 -41.60
N SER A 258 4.78 -24.49 -42.51
CA SER A 258 5.91 -24.69 -43.44
C SER A 258 5.72 -24.05 -44.83
N MET A 259 4.54 -23.49 -45.16
CA MET A 259 4.25 -23.06 -46.54
C MET A 259 4.16 -21.55 -46.78
N LEU A 260 4.18 -20.70 -45.75
CA LEU A 260 4.11 -19.25 -45.93
C LEU A 260 5.44 -18.60 -45.53
N GLY A 261 6.37 -18.65 -46.47
CA GLY A 261 7.62 -17.91 -46.42
C GLY A 261 7.42 -16.39 -46.43
N SER A 262 8.28 -15.72 -45.68
CA SER A 262 8.85 -14.41 -46.02
C SER A 262 7.88 -13.31 -46.49
N PHE A 263 6.84 -13.01 -45.71
CA PHE A 263 6.12 -11.75 -45.80
C PHE A 263 6.35 -10.90 -44.55
N HIS A 264 6.62 -9.63 -44.79
CA HIS A 264 7.28 -8.72 -43.87
C HIS A 264 6.20 -8.20 -42.91
N TRP A 265 6.00 -8.92 -41.80
CA TRP A 265 5.03 -8.52 -40.79
C TRP A 265 5.58 -7.33 -40.01
N GLN A 266 5.23 -6.11 -40.43
CA GLN A 266 5.35 -4.94 -39.57
C GLN A 266 4.53 -5.21 -38.30
N ARG A 267 5.24 -5.41 -37.18
CA ARG A 267 4.62 -5.55 -35.85
C ARG A 267 3.93 -4.23 -35.51
N GLU A 268 2.60 -4.20 -35.59
CA GLU A 268 1.77 -3.25 -34.84
C GLU A 268 2.26 -3.20 -33.37
N PRO A 269 2.49 -2.01 -32.79
CA PRO A 269 2.94 -1.90 -31.41
C PRO A 269 1.84 -2.42 -30.47
N LYS A 270 2.11 -3.53 -29.79
CA LYS A 270 1.19 -4.10 -28.80
C LYS A 270 0.77 -3.02 -27.78
N PRO A 271 -0.53 -2.88 -27.43
CA PRO A 271 -0.95 -2.00 -26.34
C PRO A 271 -0.25 -2.48 -25.06
N ARG A 272 0.58 -1.61 -24.47
CA ARG A 272 1.32 -1.92 -23.23
C ARG A 272 0.48 -1.45 -22.05
N LEU A 273 0.08 -2.39 -21.18
CA LEU A 273 -0.39 -2.07 -19.84
C LEU A 273 0.82 -1.63 -19.01
N SER A 274 0.75 -0.48 -18.36
CA SER A 274 1.73 -0.05 -17.37
C SER A 274 1.13 -0.11 -15.97
N HIS A 275 1.83 -0.78 -15.04
CA HIS A 275 1.47 -0.81 -13.63
C HIS A 275 2.37 0.15 -12.84
N LEU A 276 1.74 1.15 -12.24
CA LEU A 276 2.34 2.05 -11.26
C LEU A 276 2.06 1.49 -9.86
N PHE A 277 3.07 0.82 -9.31
CA PHE A 277 2.97 0.22 -7.99
C PHE A 277 2.63 1.28 -6.91
N PRO A 278 1.75 0.97 -5.94
CA PRO A 278 1.07 -0.32 -5.78
C PRO A 278 -0.25 -0.46 -6.55
N ASN A 279 -0.89 0.63 -6.94
CA ASN A 279 -2.35 0.63 -7.11
C ASN A 279 -2.88 1.10 -8.47
N MET A 280 -2.09 1.69 -9.36
CA MET A 280 -2.62 2.28 -10.60
C MET A 280 -2.16 1.53 -11.84
N PHE A 281 -3.08 1.29 -12.76
CA PHE A 281 -2.83 0.70 -14.06
C PHE A 281 -3.27 1.67 -15.15
N LEU A 282 -2.43 1.83 -16.16
CA LEU A 282 -2.67 2.70 -17.31
C LEU A 282 -2.60 1.87 -18.59
N PHE A 283 -3.57 2.03 -19.47
CA PHE A 283 -3.54 1.34 -20.77
C PHE A 283 -4.33 2.10 -21.85
N PRO A 284 -3.79 2.16 -23.09
CA PRO A 284 -4.51 2.69 -24.24
C PRO A 284 -5.63 1.74 -24.69
N ILE A 285 -6.71 2.29 -25.23
CA ILE A 285 -7.75 1.50 -25.91
C ILE A 285 -7.33 1.33 -27.38
N PRO A 286 -7.21 0.09 -27.89
CA PRO A 286 -6.85 -0.14 -29.29
C PRO A 286 -7.83 0.55 -30.25
N ASN A 287 -7.29 1.09 -31.35
CA ASN A 287 -8.06 1.77 -32.40
C ASN A 287 -8.91 2.95 -31.90
N SER A 288 -8.52 3.57 -30.79
CA SER A 288 -9.20 4.72 -30.20
C SER A 288 -8.18 5.79 -29.79
N GLN A 289 -8.63 7.04 -29.70
CA GLN A 289 -7.88 8.13 -29.07
C GLN A 289 -8.04 8.15 -27.54
N CYS A 290 -8.74 7.16 -26.98
CA CYS A 290 -8.99 7.05 -25.56
C CYS A 290 -8.04 6.08 -24.86
N TRP A 291 -7.84 6.31 -23.57
CA TRP A 291 -7.08 5.45 -22.68
C TRP A 291 -7.72 5.41 -21.30
N VAL A 292 -7.36 4.41 -20.51
CA VAL A 292 -7.99 4.14 -19.23
C VAL A 292 -6.96 4.20 -18.11
N SER A 293 -7.36 4.81 -17.00
CA SER A 293 -6.73 4.63 -15.70
C SER A 293 -7.62 3.74 -14.84
N LEU A 294 -7.04 2.68 -14.28
CA LEU A 294 -7.67 1.82 -13.28
C LEU A 294 -6.90 1.93 -11.97
N ASN A 295 -7.57 2.28 -10.88
CA ASN A 295 -6.96 2.49 -9.58
C ASN A 295 -7.58 1.54 -8.54
N ILE A 296 -6.75 0.63 -8.00
CA ILE A 296 -7.11 -0.46 -7.08
C ILE A 296 -6.69 -0.07 -5.66
N LEU A 297 -7.65 0.36 -4.84
CA LEU A 297 -7.40 0.87 -3.50
C LEU A 297 -8.01 -0.06 -2.45
N PRO A 298 -7.21 -0.73 -1.61
CA PRO A 298 -7.78 -1.52 -0.52
C PRO A 298 -8.53 -0.63 0.47
N LEU A 299 -9.68 -1.09 0.94
CA LEU A 299 -10.41 -0.51 2.06
C LEU A 299 -10.23 -1.34 3.34
N SER A 300 -10.13 -2.66 3.19
CA SER A 300 -9.82 -3.64 4.24
C SER A 300 -9.00 -4.80 3.65
N GLU A 301 -8.75 -5.85 4.44
CA GLU A 301 -8.15 -7.09 3.97
C GLU A 301 -9.05 -7.88 3.02
N ARG A 302 -10.36 -7.58 2.98
CA ARG A 302 -11.36 -8.27 2.13
C ARG A 302 -12.10 -7.37 1.17
N THR A 303 -11.97 -6.06 1.29
CA THR A 303 -12.73 -5.10 0.49
C THR A 303 -11.77 -4.19 -0.25
N THR A 304 -11.96 -4.10 -1.56
CA THR A 304 -11.15 -3.27 -2.45
C THR A 304 -12.05 -2.36 -3.27
N SER A 305 -11.69 -1.09 -3.33
CA SER A 305 -12.31 -0.11 -4.22
C SER A 305 -11.58 -0.07 -5.55
N VAL A 306 -12.34 -0.09 -6.64
CA VAL A 306 -11.85 -0.01 -8.01
C VAL A 306 -12.40 1.26 -8.64
N ARG A 307 -11.53 2.24 -8.85
CA ARG A 307 -11.85 3.45 -9.62
C ARG A 307 -11.39 3.26 -11.06
N TYR A 308 -12.27 3.58 -12.01
CA TYR A 308 -11.97 3.56 -13.44
C TYR A 308 -12.25 4.94 -14.02
N ASP A 309 -11.32 5.45 -14.82
CA ASP A 309 -11.44 6.73 -15.50
C ASP A 309 -11.04 6.56 -16.96
N LEU A 310 -11.89 7.07 -17.86
CA LEU A 310 -11.65 7.16 -19.30
C LEU A 310 -11.16 8.56 -19.63
N TYR A 311 -10.09 8.63 -20.40
CA TYR A 311 -9.49 9.87 -20.89
C TYR A 311 -9.37 9.84 -22.40
N SER A 312 -9.40 11.02 -23.01
CA SER A 312 -9.13 11.21 -24.43
C SER A 312 -7.85 12.02 -24.63
N SER A 313 -6.95 11.51 -25.47
CA SER A 313 -5.72 12.21 -25.88
C SER A 313 -5.99 13.34 -26.89
N SER A 314 -7.18 13.39 -27.49
CA SER A 314 -7.55 14.39 -28.50
C SER A 314 -8.96 14.94 -28.21
N PRO A 315 -9.13 15.77 -27.16
CA PRO A 315 -10.44 16.27 -26.74
C PRO A 315 -11.23 16.93 -27.87
N GLU A 316 -10.57 17.70 -28.73
CA GLU A 316 -11.20 18.43 -29.83
C GLU A 316 -11.85 17.53 -30.90
N ASN A 317 -11.34 16.31 -31.05
CA ASN A 317 -11.82 15.33 -32.03
C ASN A 317 -12.61 14.18 -31.38
N THR A 318 -12.94 14.29 -30.09
CA THR A 318 -13.60 13.20 -29.37
C THR A 318 -15.08 13.16 -29.71
N ASN A 319 -15.52 12.06 -30.33
CA ASN A 319 -16.93 11.82 -30.59
C ASN A 319 -17.64 11.45 -29.27
N GLU A 320 -18.61 12.26 -28.83
CA GLU A 320 -19.37 12.05 -27.59
C GLU A 320 -20.11 10.70 -27.57
N LYS A 321 -20.64 10.26 -28.72
CA LYS A 321 -21.38 9.00 -28.81
C LYS A 321 -20.45 7.79 -28.69
N GLU A 322 -19.29 7.86 -29.34
CA GLU A 322 -18.27 6.80 -29.27
C GLU A 322 -17.70 6.69 -27.84
N SER A 323 -17.29 7.83 -27.28
CA SER A 323 -16.71 7.90 -25.94
C SER A 323 -17.71 7.48 -24.84
N GLY A 324 -19.00 7.82 -24.99
CA GLY A 324 -20.07 7.32 -24.11
C GLY A 324 -20.27 5.80 -24.21
N SER A 325 -20.14 5.22 -25.40
CA SER A 325 -20.18 3.76 -25.59
C SER A 325 -18.96 3.09 -24.96
N LEU A 326 -17.77 3.66 -25.13
CA LEU A 326 -16.53 3.16 -24.53
C LEU A 326 -16.61 3.18 -22.99
N LEU A 327 -17.16 4.25 -22.41
CA LEU A 327 -17.33 4.38 -20.97
C LEU A 327 -18.29 3.33 -20.41
N SER A 328 -19.43 3.11 -21.08
CA SER A 328 -20.41 2.08 -20.67
C SER A 328 -19.80 0.68 -20.73
N ASN A 329 -19.07 0.38 -21.81
CA ASN A 329 -18.37 -0.90 -21.97
C ASN A 329 -17.27 -1.08 -20.91
N LEU A 330 -16.54 -0.02 -20.57
CA LEU A 330 -15.52 -0.05 -19.53
C LEU A 330 -16.14 -0.36 -18.16
N GLU A 331 -17.24 0.30 -17.80
CA GLU A 331 -17.94 0.03 -16.53
C GLU A 331 -18.37 -1.43 -16.42
N GLU A 332 -18.99 -1.98 -17.48
CA GLU A 332 -19.45 -3.37 -17.47
C GLU A 332 -18.27 -4.34 -17.31
N ARG A 333 -17.16 -4.08 -17.99
CA ARG A 333 -15.95 -4.92 -17.89
C ARG A 333 -15.29 -4.81 -16.52
N VAL A 334 -15.35 -3.66 -15.85
CA VAL A 334 -14.91 -3.53 -14.45
C VAL A 334 -15.81 -4.32 -13.51
N LYS A 335 -17.14 -4.35 -13.73
CA LYS A 335 -18.06 -5.20 -12.95
C LYS A 335 -17.74 -6.68 -13.12
N THR A 336 -17.48 -7.12 -14.35
CA THR A 336 -17.05 -8.50 -14.64
C THR A 336 -15.75 -8.85 -13.92
N LEU A 337 -14.73 -7.98 -14.02
CA LEU A 337 -13.45 -8.15 -13.31
C LEU A 337 -13.65 -8.31 -11.80
N ILE A 338 -14.48 -7.46 -11.19
CA ILE A 338 -14.77 -7.54 -9.76
C ILE A 338 -15.41 -8.89 -9.41
N SER A 339 -16.43 -9.32 -10.16
CA SER A 339 -17.11 -10.60 -9.94
C SER A 339 -16.16 -11.80 -10.06
N GLU A 340 -15.26 -11.78 -11.04
CA GLU A 340 -14.23 -12.81 -11.20
C GLU A 340 -13.24 -12.83 -10.03
N LEU A 341 -12.79 -11.67 -9.57
CA LEU A 341 -11.87 -11.54 -8.43
C LEU A 341 -12.52 -12.00 -7.11
N GLU A 342 -13.80 -11.67 -6.90
CA GLU A 342 -14.58 -12.15 -5.75
C GLU A 342 -14.69 -13.67 -5.76
N THR A 343 -15.05 -14.25 -6.91
CA THR A 343 -15.13 -15.71 -7.10
C THR A 343 -13.78 -16.38 -6.83
N LYS A 344 -12.69 -15.82 -7.37
CA LYS A 344 -11.33 -16.32 -7.15
C LYS A 344 -10.90 -16.21 -5.69
N CYS A 345 -11.26 -15.14 -4.98
CA CYS A 345 -10.95 -15.02 -3.55
C CYS A 345 -11.72 -16.04 -2.71
N GLN A 346 -12.98 -16.32 -3.06
CA GLN A 346 -13.79 -17.34 -2.40
C GLN A 346 -13.20 -18.74 -2.60
N LEU A 347 -12.80 -19.08 -3.83
CA LEU A 347 -12.16 -20.37 -4.15
C LEU A 347 -10.74 -20.47 -3.58
N GLY A 348 -9.96 -19.40 -3.68
CA GLY A 348 -8.60 -19.32 -3.15
C GLY A 348 -8.53 -19.53 -1.64
N ASN A 349 -9.52 -19.03 -0.89
CA ASN A 349 -9.64 -19.33 0.55
C ASN A 349 -9.84 -20.82 0.84
N SER A 350 -10.37 -21.59 -0.11
CA SER A 350 -10.52 -23.06 0.01
C SER A 350 -9.32 -23.85 -0.51
N ILE A 351 -8.45 -23.24 -1.34
CA ILE A 351 -7.28 -23.89 -1.97
C ILE A 351 -5.98 -23.56 -1.22
N PHE A 352 -5.84 -22.35 -0.66
CA PHE A 352 -4.71 -21.96 0.20
C PHE A 352 -4.62 -22.81 1.47
N THR A 353 -5.73 -23.43 1.88
CA THR A 353 -5.78 -24.40 2.99
C THR A 353 -5.34 -25.82 2.58
N SER A 354 -5.25 -26.15 1.28
CA SER A 354 -4.95 -27.51 0.81
C SER A 354 -3.66 -27.69 0.01
N THR A 355 -3.16 -26.71 -0.77
CA THR A 355 -1.86 -26.84 -1.44
C THR A 355 -1.26 -25.50 -1.88
N LEU A 356 -0.16 -25.09 -1.25
CA LEU A 356 0.68 -23.94 -1.63
C LEU A 356 1.36 -24.09 -3.02
N SER A 357 1.19 -25.23 -3.70
CA SER A 357 1.82 -25.54 -4.99
C SER A 357 1.07 -24.97 -6.20
N ASP A 358 -0.25 -24.82 -6.13
CA ASP A 358 -1.07 -24.61 -7.34
C ASP A 358 -1.14 -23.13 -7.76
N LEU A 359 -0.52 -22.24 -7.00
CA LEU A 359 -0.32 -20.83 -7.33
C LEU A 359 1.11 -20.53 -7.80
N GLN A 360 1.97 -21.54 -7.95
CA GLN A 360 3.34 -21.36 -8.45
C GLN A 360 3.44 -21.21 -9.97
N ASP A 361 2.39 -21.54 -10.72
CA ASP A 361 2.42 -21.36 -12.17
C ASP A 361 1.78 -20.04 -12.61
N LEU A 362 2.55 -19.30 -13.41
CA LEU A 362 2.32 -18.01 -14.06
C LEU A 362 2.59 -16.75 -13.20
N GLU A 363 3.83 -16.23 -13.33
CA GLU A 363 4.24 -14.80 -13.42
C GLU A 363 3.49 -13.73 -12.59
N SER A 364 2.92 -14.13 -11.46
CA SER A 364 2.51 -13.31 -10.31
C SER A 364 3.65 -13.14 -9.29
N SER A 365 4.80 -13.76 -9.58
CA SER A 365 5.98 -13.88 -8.71
C SER A 365 6.64 -12.54 -8.37
N ASN A 366 6.76 -11.59 -9.31
CA ASN A 366 7.53 -10.37 -9.05
C ASN A 366 6.81 -9.41 -8.09
N THR A 367 5.53 -9.11 -8.32
CA THR A 367 4.81 -8.11 -7.52
C THR A 367 4.50 -8.63 -6.12
N TRP A 368 4.04 -9.88 -5.98
CA TRP A 368 3.77 -10.45 -4.65
C TRP A 368 5.05 -10.67 -3.84
N SER A 369 6.13 -11.13 -4.47
CA SER A 369 7.44 -11.21 -3.81
C SER A 369 7.97 -9.83 -3.43
N HIS A 370 7.72 -8.80 -4.25
CA HIS A 370 8.06 -7.42 -3.91
C HIS A 370 7.27 -6.93 -2.68
N ILE A 371 5.95 -7.14 -2.63
CA ILE A 371 5.11 -6.81 -1.47
C ILE A 371 5.61 -7.53 -0.22
N LEU A 372 5.87 -8.84 -0.32
CA LEU A 372 6.40 -9.63 0.78
C LEU A 372 7.75 -9.08 1.26
N THR A 373 8.63 -8.70 0.35
CA THR A 373 9.94 -8.11 0.68
C THR A 373 9.75 -6.82 1.48
N LEU A 374 8.89 -5.90 1.02
CA LEU A 374 8.59 -4.66 1.72
C LEU A 374 8.01 -4.90 3.12
N VAL A 375 7.12 -5.88 3.25
CA VAL A 375 6.52 -6.28 4.54
C VAL A 375 7.60 -6.85 5.47
N LYS A 376 8.44 -7.78 4.99
CA LYS A 376 9.53 -8.38 5.78
C LYS A 376 10.54 -7.34 6.23
N GLU A 377 10.91 -6.39 5.37
CA GLU A 377 11.79 -5.28 5.70
C GLU A 377 11.20 -4.38 6.80
N HIS A 378 9.91 -4.06 6.70
CA HIS A 378 9.22 -3.27 7.73
C HIS A 378 9.19 -4.00 9.07
N VAL A 379 8.88 -5.31 9.08
CA VAL A 379 8.90 -6.12 10.31
C VAL A 379 10.28 -6.16 10.94
N LYS A 380 11.35 -6.28 10.14
CA LYS A 380 12.73 -6.20 10.66
C LYS A 380 13.00 -4.85 11.33
N LEU A 381 12.49 -3.76 10.73
CA LEU A 381 12.62 -2.43 11.30
C LEU A 381 11.85 -2.29 12.62
N GLU A 382 10.59 -2.70 12.69
CA GLU A 382 9.79 -2.70 13.93
C GLU A 382 10.48 -3.52 15.04
N LYS A 383 10.98 -4.72 14.71
CA LYS A 383 11.75 -5.55 15.64
C LYS A 383 13.02 -4.87 16.15
N SER A 384 13.74 -4.15 15.29
CA SER A 384 14.96 -3.44 15.68
C SER A 384 14.70 -2.24 16.60
N GLN A 385 13.51 -1.64 16.52
CA GLN A 385 13.09 -0.51 17.37
C GLN A 385 12.35 -0.98 18.64
N GLY A 386 11.90 -2.23 18.69
CA GLY A 386 11.16 -2.80 19.81
C GLY A 386 9.68 -2.36 19.86
N GLU A 387 9.19 -1.65 18.86
CA GLU A 387 7.81 -1.16 18.78
C GLU A 387 7.29 -1.10 17.33
N ALA A 388 5.96 -1.01 17.20
CA ALA A 388 5.32 -0.84 15.90
C ALA A 388 5.52 0.59 15.36
N ILE A 389 5.84 0.70 14.07
CA ILE A 389 6.20 1.97 13.44
C ILE A 389 5.01 2.46 12.62
N TYR A 390 4.50 3.64 12.93
CA TYR A 390 3.37 4.24 12.23
C TYR A 390 3.81 5.50 11.44
N PRO A 391 4.24 5.36 10.18
CA PRO A 391 4.90 6.45 9.45
C PRO A 391 3.99 7.64 9.18
N ALA A 392 2.70 7.39 9.02
CA ALA A 392 1.68 8.41 8.80
C ALA A 392 1.03 8.90 10.10
N LYS A 393 1.47 8.42 11.27
CA LYS A 393 0.91 8.87 12.56
C LYS A 393 1.27 10.33 12.77
N ARG A 394 0.24 11.13 13.04
CA ARG A 394 0.39 12.52 13.47
C ARG A 394 0.39 12.53 14.99
N GLU A 395 1.36 13.25 15.57
CA GLU A 395 1.37 13.45 17.01
C GLU A 395 0.11 14.21 17.46
N PRO A 396 -0.50 13.81 18.58
CA PRO A 396 -1.59 14.56 19.17
C PRO A 396 -1.16 16.01 19.44
N ARG A 397 -1.99 16.98 19.05
CA ARG A 397 -1.74 18.37 19.44
C ARG A 397 -2.10 18.54 20.91
N LEU A 398 -1.10 18.47 21.79
CA LEU A 398 -1.25 18.83 23.20
C LEU A 398 -1.20 20.36 23.33
N ASN A 399 -2.34 21.02 23.12
CA ASN A 399 -2.46 22.45 23.41
C ASN A 399 -3.39 22.65 24.61
N LYS A 400 -2.82 22.88 25.80
CA LYS A 400 -3.58 23.16 27.02
C LYS A 400 -4.60 24.31 26.86
N ARG A 401 -4.29 25.30 26.00
CA ARG A 401 -5.22 26.40 25.71
C ARG A 401 -6.37 25.96 24.81
N TYR A 402 -6.14 25.01 23.91
CA TYR A 402 -7.21 24.38 23.12
C TYR A 402 -8.15 23.57 24.02
N GLU A 403 -7.62 22.76 24.93
CA GLU A 403 -8.42 22.01 25.90
C GLU A 403 -9.32 22.93 26.75
N GLN A 404 -8.79 24.07 27.18
CA GLN A 404 -9.55 25.10 27.89
C GLN A 404 -10.62 25.76 27.01
N ALA A 405 -10.30 26.06 25.74
CA ALA A 405 -11.26 26.60 24.79
C ALA A 405 -12.39 25.60 24.50
N GLU A 406 -12.07 24.32 24.39
CA GLU A 406 -13.04 23.24 24.19
C GLU A 406 -14.03 23.16 25.36
N GLN A 407 -13.54 23.18 26.60
CA GLN A 407 -14.37 23.17 27.81
C GLN A 407 -15.34 24.36 27.91
N ARG A 408 -14.97 25.53 27.36
CA ARG A 408 -15.83 26.74 27.36
C ARG A 408 -16.84 26.79 26.20
N SER A 409 -16.62 25.96 25.18
CA SER A 409 -17.40 25.97 23.92
C SER A 409 -18.48 24.87 23.84
N LEU A 410 -18.35 23.86 24.70
CA LEU A 410 -19.36 22.87 25.07
C LEU A 410 -20.51 23.57 25.81
#